data_AF-A0A8T5DVQ3-F1
#
_entry.id   AF-A0A8T5DVQ3-F1
#
_cell.length_a   1.000
_cell.length_b   1.000
_cell.length_c   1.000
_cell.angle_alpha   90.00
_cell.angle_beta   90.00
_cell.angle_gamma   90.00
#
_symmetry.space_group_name_H-M   'P 1'
#
loop_
_entity.id
_entity.type
_entity.pdbx_description
1 polymer ?
#
loop_
_entity_poly.entity_id
_entity_poly.type
_entity_poly.pdbx_seq_one_letter_code
_entity_poly.pdbx_strand_id
1 'polypeptide(L)' 'MRQLISRKDLERKKRINQLLIGIVLIGLMVLSTLGFAFSGRGDDDSIQVVEYKGVEYSRQGEQWYFNVQGMDFNTRYN' A
#
# COMPACT_ATOMS: atom_id res chain seq x y z
N MET A 1 -15.76 -40.05 23.68
CA MET A 1 -14.89 -40.33 24.85
C MET A 1 -14.00 -39.12 25.09
N ARG A 2 -14.02 -38.58 26.31
CA ARG A 2 -13.23 -37.38 26.66
C ARG A 2 -11.77 -37.80 26.79
N GLN A 3 -10.88 -37.26 25.95
CA GLN A 3 -9.46 -37.59 26.03
C GLN A 3 -8.89 -37.01 27.33
N LEU A 4 -8.31 -37.88 28.17
CA LEU A 4 -7.58 -37.47 29.36
C LEU A 4 -6.25 -36.87 28.90
N ILE A 5 -6.15 -35.55 28.95
CA ILE A 5 -4.93 -34.82 28.61
C ILE A 5 -4.25 -34.36 29.90
N SER A 6 -2.93 -34.47 29.98
CA SER A 6 -2.17 -33.97 31.12
C SER A 6 -2.28 -32.45 31.22
N ARG A 7 -2.37 -31.91 32.44
CA ARG A 7 -2.38 -30.45 32.67
C ARG A 7 -1.17 -29.76 32.03
N LYS A 8 0.00 -30.42 32.08
CA LYS A 8 1.25 -29.93 31.48
C LYS A 8 1.15 -29.78 29.96
N ASP A 9 0.48 -30.72 29.29
CA ASP A 9 0.30 -30.67 27.83
C ASP A 9 -0.73 -29.61 27.43
N LEU A 10 -1.76 -29.41 28.25
CA LEU A 10 -2.76 -28.36 28.03
C LEU A 10 -2.15 -26.97 28.16
N GLU A 11 -1.32 -26.74 29.17
CA GLU A 11 -0.58 -25.49 29.37
C GLU A 11 0.42 -25.23 28.24
N ARG A 12 1.14 -26.27 27.79
CA ARG A 12 2.08 -26.16 26.65
C ARG A 12 1.35 -25.77 25.37
N LYS A 13 0.22 -26.42 25.06
CA LYS A 13 -0.62 -26.07 23.90
C LYS A 13 -1.17 -24.65 24.02
N LYS A 14 -1.62 -24.24 25.20
CA LYS A 14 -2.13 -22.88 25.43
C LYS A 14 -1.07 -21.82 25.18
N ARG A 15 0.16 -22.03 25.68
CA ARG A 15 1.29 -21.11 25.45
C ARG A 15 1.65 -21.00 23.97
N ILE A 16 1.67 -22.13 23.24
CA ILE A 16 1.95 -22.15 21.80
C ILE A 16 0.84 -21.42 21.03
N ASN A 17 -0.43 -21.68 21.33
CA ASN A 17 -1.54 -21.02 20.66
C ASN A 17 -1.52 -19.50 20.90
N GLN A 18 -1.19 -19.06 22.12
CA GLN A 18 -1.07 -17.64 22.46
C GLN A 18 0.09 -16.98 21.71
N LEU A 19 1.24 -17.66 21.59
CA LEU A 19 2.35 -17.20 20.76
C LEU A 19 1.95 -17.09 19.28
N LEU A 20 1.23 -18.09 18.77
CA LEU A 20 0.77 -18.16 17.38
C LEU A 20 -0.17 -17.00 17.05
N ILE A 21 -1.11 -16.70 17.96
CA ILE A 21 -2.00 -15.53 17.86
C ILE A 21 -1.18 -14.23 17.83
N GLY A 22 -0.17 -14.09 18.70
CA GLY A 22 0.72 -12.93 18.69
C GLY A 22 1.45 -12.76 17.37
N ILE A 23 2.01 -13.84 16.82
CA ILE A 23 2.70 -13.84 15.52
C ILE A 23 1.76 -13.44 14.39
N VAL A 24 0.52 -13.96 14.37
CA VAL A 24 -0.48 -13.61 13.35
C VAL A 24 -0.83 -12.12 13.41
N LEU A 25 -1.01 -11.57 14.61
CA LEU A 25 -1.32 -10.14 14.78
C LEU A 25 -0.16 -9.24 14.33
N ILE A 26 1.08 -9.60 14.68
CA ILE A 26 2.27 -8.88 14.21
C ILE A 26 2.39 -9.01 12.68
N GLY A 27 2.15 -10.19 12.12
CA GLY A 27 2.14 -10.41 10.68
C GLY A 27 1.13 -9.53 9.96
N LEU A 28 -0.10 -9.41 10.50
CA LEU A 28 -1.12 -8.51 9.96
C LEU A 28 -0.70 -7.03 9.96
N MET A 29 -0.05 -6.57 11.04
CA MET A 29 0.49 -5.20 11.14
C MET A 29 1.61 -4.93 10.12
N VAL A 30 2.46 -5.92 9.85
CA VAL A 30 3.54 -5.79 8.86
C VAL A 30 2.97 -5.84 7.44
N LEU A 31 2.02 -6.74 7.16
CA LEU A 31 1.40 -6.85 5.84
C LEU A 31 0.57 -5.60 5.49
N SER A 32 -0.05 -4.94 6.46
CA SER A 32 -0.78 -3.68 6.20
C SER A 32 0.15 -2.55 5.77
N THR A 33 1.33 -2.44 6.40
CA THR A 33 2.33 -1.40 6.07
C THR A 33 3.06 -1.71 4.76
N LEU A 34 3.40 -2.98 4.52
CA LEU A 34 3.96 -3.42 3.23
C LEU A 34 2.96 -3.26 2.09
N GLY A 35 1.68 -3.54 2.34
CA GLY A 35 0.60 -3.33 1.37
C GLY A 35 0.52 -1.89 0.90
N PHE A 36 0.72 -0.92 1.79
CA PHE A 36 0.78 0.51 1.43
C PHE A 36 2.01 0.88 0.60
N ALA A 37 3.16 0.26 0.86
CA ALA A 37 4.38 0.49 0.09
C ALA A 37 4.35 -0.15 -1.31
N PHE A 38 3.66 -1.29 -1.45
CA PHE A 38 3.45 -1.99 -2.73
C PHE A 38 2.21 -1.54 -3.49
N SER A 39 1.24 -0.90 -2.84
CA SER A 39 0.15 -0.17 -3.50
C SER A 39 0.72 1.13 -4.10
N GLY A 40 1.62 0.98 -5.08
CA GLY A 40 1.98 2.07 -5.96
C GLY A 40 0.73 2.54 -6.69
N ARG A 41 0.37 3.82 -6.47
CA ARG A 41 -0.53 4.62 -7.31
C ARG A 41 -1.86 3.94 -7.68
N GLY A 42 -2.64 3.58 -6.67
CA GLY A 42 -4.09 3.51 -6.79
C GLY A 42 -4.71 4.82 -6.35
N ASP A 43 -4.23 5.94 -6.90
CA ASP A 43 -4.76 7.27 -6.61
C ASP A 43 -5.74 7.62 -7.73
N ASP A 44 -6.99 7.84 -7.34
CA ASP A 44 -8.00 8.60 -8.11
C ASP A 44 -7.55 10.07 -8.35
N ASP A 45 -6.33 10.43 -7.91
CA ASP A 45 -5.67 11.72 -8.01
C ASP A 45 -4.31 11.63 -8.76
N SER A 46 -4.15 10.60 -9.61
CA SER A 46 -2.90 10.40 -10.36
C SER A 46 -2.64 11.57 -11.29
N ILE A 47 -1.58 12.34 -11.02
CA ILE A 47 -1.04 13.30 -11.99
C ILE A 47 -0.75 12.52 -13.28
N GLN A 48 -1.58 12.72 -14.31
CA GLN A 48 -1.38 12.04 -15.60
C GLN A 48 -0.20 12.71 -16.28
N VAL A 49 0.94 12.03 -16.32
CA VAL A 49 2.14 12.50 -17.02
C VAL A 49 2.17 11.86 -18.41
N VAL A 50 2.20 12.68 -19.45
CA VAL A 50 2.28 12.26 -20.86
C VAL A 50 3.43 13.00 -21.51
N GLU A 51 4.31 12.28 -22.21
CA GLU A 51 5.36 12.88 -23.03
C GLU A 51 4.89 13.03 -24.48
N TYR A 52 4.98 14.23 -25.04
CA TYR A 52 4.66 14.47 -26.45
C TYR A 52 5.70 15.40 -27.09
N LYS A 53 6.34 14.92 -28.16
CA LYS A 53 7.39 15.66 -28.91
C LYS A 53 8.53 16.19 -28.01
N GLY A 54 8.90 15.44 -26.96
CA GLY A 54 9.95 15.81 -26.02
C GLY A 54 9.55 16.84 -24.96
N VAL A 55 8.25 17.10 -24.80
CA VAL A 55 7.69 17.94 -23.74
C VAL A 55 6.87 17.05 -22.80
N GLU A 56 7.14 17.16 -21.49
CA GLU A 56 6.37 16.48 -20.45
C GLU A 56 5.14 17.31 -20.06
N TYR A 57 3.97 16.67 -20.14
CA TYR A 57 2.68 17.25 -19.74
C TYR A 57 2.20 16.55 -18.47
N SER A 58 1.97 17.29 -17.41
CA SER A 58 1.40 16.77 -16.16
C SER A 58 -0.02 17.32 -15.96
N ARG A 59 -1.01 16.45 -15.82
CA ARG A 59 -2.37 16.84 -15.50
C ARG A 59 -2.58 16.88 -14.00
N GLN A 60 -2.97 18.03 -13.46
CA GLN A 60 -3.43 18.15 -12.08
C GLN A 60 -4.88 18.66 -12.12
N GLY A 61 -5.84 17.77 -11.84
CA GLY A 61 -7.27 18.07 -11.99
C GLY A 61 -7.70 18.29 -13.45
N GLU A 62 -8.32 19.45 -13.74
CA GLU A 62 -8.74 19.86 -15.09
C GLU A 62 -7.64 20.58 -15.89
N GLN A 63 -6.47 20.80 -15.30
CA GLN A 63 -5.43 21.62 -15.88
C GLN A 63 -4.19 20.80 -16.23
N TRP A 64 -3.71 20.99 -17.46
CA TRP A 64 -2.44 20.48 -17.94
C TRP A 64 -1.36 21.52 -17.67
N TYR A 65 -0.22 21.06 -17.18
CA TYR A 65 0.97 21.85 -16.96
C TYR A 65 2.10 21.27 -17.80
N PHE A 66 2.91 22.12 -18.42
CA PHE A 66 4.03 21.69 -19.25
C PHE A 66 5.11 22.76 -19.29
N ASN A 67 6.37 22.34 -19.39
CA ASN A 67 7.51 23.25 -19.51
C ASN A 67 8.08 23.22 -20.93
N VAL A 68 8.20 24.39 -21.55
CA VAL A 68 8.85 24.54 -22.85
C VAL A 68 9.98 25.54 -22.72
N GLN A 69 11.21 25.07 -22.92
CA GLN A 69 12.41 25.90 -22.90
C GLN A 69 12.58 26.72 -21.60
N GLY A 70 12.19 26.16 -20.46
CA GLY A 70 12.31 26.82 -19.15
C GLY A 70 11.14 27.76 -18.82
N MET A 71 10.12 27.84 -19.67
CA MET A 71 8.88 28.57 -19.39
C MET A 71 7.77 27.58 -19.04
N ASP A 72 7.10 27.83 -17.91
CA ASP A 72 5.97 27.03 -17.46
C ASP A 72 4.67 27.53 -18.08
N PHE A 73 3.89 26.61 -18.63
CA PHE A 73 2.59 26.85 -19.24
C PHE A 73 1.53 25.98 -18.60
N ASN A 74 0.29 26.46 -18.63
CA ASN A 74 -0.86 25.67 -18.24
C ASN A 74 -2.06 25.87 -19.20
N THR A 75 -2.87 24.83 -19.36
CA THR A 75 -4.09 24.88 -20.17
C THR A 75 -5.17 24.00 -19.56
N ARG A 76 -6.42 24.48 -19.57
CA ARG A 76 -7.59 23.66 -19.20
C ARG A 76 -8.07 22.78 -20.37
N TYR A 77 -7.71 23.16 -21.59
CA TYR A 77 -8.18 22.51 -22.81
C TYR A 77 -7.04 21.75 -23.49
N ASN A 78 -7.39 20.60 -24.07
CA ASN A 78 -6.48 19.77 -24.85
C ASN A 78 -6.31 20.34 -26.26
#